data_AF-A0A645A3Z2-F1
#
_entry.id   AF-A0A645A3Z2-F1
#
_cell.length_a   1.000
_cell.length_b   1.000
_cell.length_c   1.000
_cell.angle_alpha   90.00
_cell.angle_beta   90.00
_cell.angle_gamma   90.00
#
_symmetry.space_group_name_H-M   'P 1'
#
loop_
_entity.id
_entity.type
_entity.pdbx_description
1 polymer ?
#
loop_
_entity_poly.entity_id
_entity_poly.type
_entity_poly.pdbx_seq_one_letter_code
_entity_poly.pdbx_strand_id
1 'polypeptide(L)'
;MEGKINIYIYPDIKSLHVAMNDSNANDGVVGAGWGDNIKIVSPLSPGSVHNYDSVKKVLVHEFTHVVVSKLNSNINTIPTWLNEGIATYEANQTNDKTIEFIKLRVSENKIPTIESMSKEFNGQGGDYIFSFTLVEFLINNFGYEKLVEIIKTPEELERILGMSTKKLEEQWVSYLKSNFKV
;
A
#
# COMPACT_ATOMS: atom_id res chain seq x y z
N MET A 1 -13.57 -13.30 10.82
CA MET A 1 -14.08 -12.03 10.27
C MET A 1 -15.53 -12.25 9.92
N GLU A 2 -16.45 -11.60 10.61
CA GLU A 2 -17.86 -11.55 10.23
C GLU A 2 -18.17 -10.12 9.77
N GLY A 3 -18.89 -10.00 8.66
CA GLY A 3 -19.23 -8.71 8.08
C GLY A 3 -19.36 -8.80 6.56
N LYS A 4 -20.29 -8.04 5.99
CA LYS A 4 -20.41 -7.88 4.54
C LYS A 4 -19.58 -6.69 4.11
N ILE A 5 -18.86 -6.83 2.99
CA ILE A 5 -18.18 -5.72 2.32
C ILE A 5 -19.05 -5.31 1.14
N ASN A 6 -19.37 -4.03 1.03
CA ASN A 6 -20.17 -3.50 -0.06
C ASN A 6 -19.25 -2.90 -1.12
N ILE A 7 -19.41 -3.33 -2.38
CA ILE A 7 -18.66 -2.78 -3.51
C ILE A 7 -19.65 -2.08 -4.43
N TYR A 8 -19.45 -0.78 -4.62
CA TYR A 8 -20.25 0.08 -5.49
C TYR A 8 -19.45 0.36 -6.77
N ILE A 9 -19.94 -0.17 -7.89
CA ILE A 9 -19.29 -0.01 -9.20
C ILE A 9 -19.99 1.09 -9.97
N TYR A 10 -19.27 2.16 -10.31
CA TYR A 10 -19.79 3.32 -11.04
C TYR A 10 -19.51 3.18 -12.54
N PRO A 11 -20.42 3.64 -13.42
CA PRO A 11 -20.30 3.43 -14.85
C PRO A 11 -19.12 4.17 -15.49
N ASP A 12 -18.69 5.29 -14.91
CA ASP A 12 -17.59 6.13 -15.40
C ASP A 12 -16.92 6.92 -14.26
N ILE A 13 -15.73 7.46 -14.54
CA ILE A 13 -14.92 8.23 -13.58
C ILE A 13 -15.69 9.43 -13.01
N LYS A 14 -16.43 10.16 -13.86
CA LYS A 14 -17.18 11.33 -13.44
C LYS A 14 -18.24 10.97 -12.39
N SER A 15 -18.95 9.87 -12.60
CA SER A 15 -19.96 9.36 -11.68
C SER A 15 -19.34 8.90 -10.35
N LEU A 16 -18.17 8.25 -10.41
CA LEU A 16 -17.40 7.89 -9.22
C LEU A 16 -17.02 9.14 -8.41
N HIS A 17 -16.41 10.14 -9.06
CA HIS A 17 -15.93 11.38 -8.43
C HIS A 17 -17.07 12.16 -7.76
N VAL A 18 -18.22 12.28 -8.42
CA VAL A 18 -19.43 12.84 -7.80
C VAL A 18 -19.83 12.05 -6.55
N ALA A 19 -19.82 10.72 -6.62
CA ALA A 19 -20.17 9.88 -5.48
C ALA A 19 -19.13 9.91 -4.34
N MET A 20 -17.89 10.28 -4.63
CA MET A 20 -16.83 10.53 -3.64
C MET A 20 -16.91 11.92 -3.01
N ASN A 21 -17.87 12.76 -3.42
CA ASN A 21 -17.97 14.18 -3.07
C ASN A 21 -16.74 15.00 -3.50
N ASP A 22 -16.05 14.58 -4.56
CA ASP A 22 -14.93 15.30 -5.16
C ASP A 22 -15.01 15.25 -6.69
N SER A 23 -15.91 16.06 -7.25
CA SER A 23 -16.14 16.14 -8.70
C SER A 23 -14.92 16.63 -9.50
N ASN A 24 -13.89 17.14 -8.84
CA ASN A 24 -12.66 17.66 -9.46
C ASN A 24 -11.45 16.76 -9.15
N ALA A 25 -11.66 15.56 -8.62
CA ALA A 25 -10.60 14.61 -8.36
C ALA A 25 -9.78 14.32 -9.62
N ASN A 26 -8.51 13.97 -9.42
CA ASN A 26 -7.63 13.58 -10.51
C ASN A 26 -8.17 12.31 -11.20
N ASP A 27 -8.00 12.20 -12.52
CA ASP A 27 -8.45 11.04 -13.32
C ASP A 27 -7.77 9.71 -12.91
N GLY A 28 -6.64 9.77 -12.20
CA GLY A 28 -6.00 8.61 -11.56
C GLY A 28 -6.73 8.06 -10.33
N VAL A 29 -7.69 8.80 -9.77
CA VAL A 29 -8.52 8.31 -8.66
C VAL A 29 -9.65 7.47 -9.23
N VAL A 30 -9.45 6.15 -9.22
CA VAL A 30 -10.38 5.17 -9.80
C VAL A 30 -11.11 4.31 -8.77
N GLY A 31 -10.78 4.47 -7.49
CA GLY A 31 -11.47 3.83 -6.37
C GLY A 31 -11.07 4.43 -5.02
N ALA A 32 -11.87 4.14 -4.00
CA ALA A 32 -11.59 4.47 -2.61
C ALA A 32 -12.43 3.59 -1.66
N GLY A 33 -11.80 3.13 -0.57
CA GLY A 33 -12.42 2.43 0.55
C GLY A 33 -12.73 3.34 1.74
N TRP A 34 -13.86 3.09 2.41
CA TRP A 34 -14.18 3.68 3.71
C TRP A 34 -15.06 2.73 4.54
N GLY A 35 -14.56 2.36 5.73
CA GLY A 35 -15.22 1.35 6.57
C GLY A 35 -15.39 0.03 5.81
N ASP A 36 -16.63 -0.43 5.67
CA ASP A 36 -16.97 -1.67 4.98
C ASP A 36 -17.37 -1.48 3.50
N ASN A 37 -17.11 -0.29 2.94
CA ASN A 37 -17.56 0.11 1.63
C ASN A 37 -16.40 0.44 0.72
N ILE A 38 -16.47 0.00 -0.54
CA ILE A 38 -15.55 0.36 -1.61
C ILE A 38 -16.36 0.99 -2.73
N LYS A 39 -15.96 2.18 -3.16
CA LYS A 39 -16.47 2.80 -4.39
C LYS A 39 -15.39 2.67 -5.45
N ILE A 40 -15.73 2.19 -6.64
CA ILE A 40 -14.77 2.00 -7.72
C ILE A 40 -15.42 2.25 -9.08
N VAL A 41 -14.65 2.72 -10.04
CA VAL A 41 -15.11 2.80 -11.43
C VAL A 41 -15.20 1.41 -12.06
N SER A 42 -16.11 1.25 -13.01
CA SER A 42 -16.15 0.06 -13.87
C SER A 42 -14.82 -0.09 -14.61
N PRO A 43 -14.20 -1.29 -14.61
CA PRO A 43 -12.96 -1.52 -15.36
C PRO A 43 -13.18 -1.42 -16.89
N LEU A 44 -14.43 -1.40 -17.35
CA LEU A 44 -14.80 -1.15 -18.75
C LEU A 44 -14.80 0.34 -19.12
N SER A 45 -14.65 1.24 -18.14
CA SER A 45 -14.60 2.69 -18.37
C SER A 45 -13.62 3.37 -17.39
N PRO A 46 -12.33 2.97 -17.42
CA PRO A 46 -11.34 3.28 -16.39
C PRO A 46 -10.76 4.71 -16.45
N GLY A 47 -11.26 5.58 -17.34
CA GLY A 47 -10.65 6.88 -17.61
C GLY A 47 -9.45 6.78 -18.55
N SER A 48 -8.56 7.77 -18.48
CA SER A 48 -7.38 7.89 -19.36
C SER A 48 -6.07 7.40 -18.73
N VAL A 49 -6.02 7.32 -17.40
CA VAL A 49 -4.82 6.93 -16.64
C VAL A 49 -4.75 5.41 -16.43
N HIS A 50 -5.90 4.77 -16.19
CA HIS A 50 -5.98 3.35 -15.86
C HIS A 50 -6.49 2.50 -17.03
N ASN A 51 -6.31 1.19 -16.92
CA ASN A 51 -6.85 0.20 -17.83
C ASN A 51 -7.65 -0.85 -17.04
N TYR A 52 -8.25 -1.81 -17.76
CA TYR A 52 -9.06 -2.86 -17.15
C TYR A 52 -8.34 -3.61 -16.02
N ASP A 53 -7.07 -3.97 -16.24
CA ASP A 53 -6.30 -4.73 -15.26
C ASP A 53 -5.86 -3.88 -14.07
N SER A 54 -5.47 -2.63 -14.29
CA SER A 54 -5.07 -1.76 -13.19
C SER A 54 -6.24 -1.38 -12.29
N VAL A 55 -7.47 -1.23 -12.81
CA VAL A 55 -8.67 -1.04 -11.99
C VAL A 55 -8.96 -2.27 -11.12
N LYS A 56 -8.80 -3.50 -11.64
CA LYS A 56 -8.92 -4.71 -10.81
C LYS A 56 -7.90 -4.74 -9.68
N LYS A 57 -6.65 -4.32 -9.94
CA LYS A 57 -5.62 -4.20 -8.89
C LYS A 57 -6.01 -3.16 -7.84
N VAL A 58 -6.55 -2.01 -8.25
CA VAL A 58 -7.08 -1.01 -7.31
C VAL A 58 -8.20 -1.59 -6.44
N LEU A 59 -9.09 -2.44 -6.98
CA LEU A 59 -10.10 -3.10 -6.14
C LEU A 59 -9.48 -3.96 -5.04
N VAL A 60 -8.42 -4.72 -5.34
CA VAL A 60 -7.70 -5.53 -4.35
C VAL A 60 -6.99 -4.65 -3.33
N HIS A 61 -6.43 -3.51 -3.77
CA HIS A 61 -5.80 -2.52 -2.90
C HIS A 61 -6.80 -1.97 -1.88
N GLU A 62 -7.95 -1.46 -2.34
CA GLU A 62 -8.99 -0.93 -1.45
C GLU A 62 -9.57 -2.00 -0.54
N PHE A 63 -9.75 -3.23 -1.04
CA PHE A 63 -10.19 -4.35 -0.22
C PHE A 63 -9.19 -4.67 0.91
N THR A 64 -7.89 -4.53 0.63
CA THR A 64 -6.84 -4.74 1.62
C THR A 64 -6.95 -3.73 2.77
N HIS A 65 -7.22 -2.46 2.49
CA HIS A 65 -7.49 -1.47 3.55
C HIS A 65 -8.69 -1.86 4.43
N VAL A 66 -9.76 -2.37 3.83
CA VAL A 66 -10.92 -2.87 4.60
C VAL A 66 -10.48 -4.01 5.52
N VAL A 67 -9.72 -4.99 5.02
CA VAL A 67 -9.20 -6.11 5.83
C VAL A 67 -8.30 -5.61 6.97
N VAL A 68 -7.38 -4.69 6.68
CA VAL A 68 -6.49 -4.07 7.68
C VAL A 68 -7.30 -3.37 8.77
N SER A 69 -8.33 -2.61 8.40
CA SER A 69 -9.21 -1.92 9.37
C SER A 69 -10.00 -2.88 10.27
N LYS A 70 -10.25 -4.11 9.81
CA LYS A 70 -10.88 -5.17 10.62
C LYS A 70 -9.90 -5.84 11.58
N LEU A 71 -8.61 -5.84 11.27
CA LEU A 71 -7.57 -6.34 12.16
C LEU A 71 -7.20 -5.32 13.24
N ASN A 72 -7.23 -4.02 12.90
CA ASN A 72 -7.01 -2.93 13.82
C ASN A 72 -8.01 -1.80 13.55
N SER A 73 -8.97 -1.64 14.47
CA SER A 73 -10.02 -0.63 14.37
C SER A 73 -9.53 0.79 14.63
N ASN A 74 -8.35 0.96 15.20
CA ASN A 74 -7.73 2.26 15.41
C ASN A 74 -6.79 2.59 14.25
N ILE A 75 -7.37 2.87 13.08
CA ILE A 75 -6.60 3.09 11.83
C ILE A 75 -5.54 4.19 11.97
N ASN A 76 -5.76 5.17 12.86
CA ASN A 76 -4.82 6.28 13.10
C ASN A 76 -3.51 5.83 13.76
N THR A 77 -3.43 4.61 14.32
CA THR A 77 -2.17 4.06 14.86
C THR A 77 -1.39 3.28 13.82
N ILE A 78 -1.97 2.97 12.67
CA ILE A 78 -1.29 2.25 11.59
C ILE A 78 -0.45 3.26 10.79
N PRO A 79 0.88 3.10 10.71
CA PRO A 79 1.71 3.97 9.89
C PRO A 79 1.28 3.90 8.42
N THR A 80 1.30 5.04 7.71
CA THR A 80 0.88 5.10 6.30
C THR A 80 1.65 4.11 5.43
N TRP A 81 2.97 3.99 5.62
CA TRP A 81 3.78 3.01 4.89
C TRP A 81 3.30 1.57 5.07
N LEU A 82 2.79 1.22 6.26
CA LEU A 82 2.33 -0.14 6.53
C LEU A 82 1.00 -0.36 5.82
N ASN A 83 0.04 0.56 5.97
CA ASN A 83 -1.27 0.45 5.35
C ASN A 83 -1.17 0.43 3.81
N GLU A 84 -0.44 1.38 3.23
CA GLU A 84 -0.25 1.49 1.78
C GLU A 84 0.66 0.40 1.22
N GLY A 85 1.69 -0.01 1.97
CA GLY A 85 2.61 -1.06 1.58
C GLY A 85 1.92 -2.42 1.46
N ILE A 86 1.07 -2.78 2.43
CA ILE A 86 0.29 -4.03 2.40
C ILE A 86 -0.68 -3.99 1.23
N ALA A 87 -1.43 -2.90 1.05
CA ALA A 87 -2.38 -2.77 -0.05
C ALA A 87 -1.69 -2.86 -1.43
N THR A 88 -0.53 -2.22 -1.59
CA THR A 88 0.27 -2.29 -2.83
C THR A 88 0.82 -3.70 -3.07
N TYR A 89 1.25 -4.40 -2.01
CA TYR A 89 1.77 -5.76 -2.07
C TYR A 89 0.70 -6.77 -2.47
N GLU A 90 -0.42 -6.81 -1.75
CA GLU A 90 -1.53 -7.73 -2.01
C GLU A 90 -2.17 -7.50 -3.38
N ALA A 91 -2.24 -6.24 -3.83
CA ALA A 91 -2.74 -5.89 -5.16
C ALA A 91 -1.75 -6.19 -6.30
N ASN A 92 -0.53 -6.62 -5.98
CA ASN A 92 0.57 -6.81 -6.93
C ASN A 92 0.73 -5.58 -7.85
N GLN A 93 0.74 -4.38 -7.26
CA GLN A 93 0.82 -3.10 -7.97
C GLN A 93 2.28 -2.72 -8.32
N THR A 94 3.08 -3.71 -8.70
CA THR A 94 4.44 -3.52 -9.20
C THR A 94 4.53 -3.95 -10.67
N ASN A 95 5.50 -3.37 -11.36
CA ASN A 95 5.82 -3.67 -12.76
C ASN A 95 7.31 -3.39 -13.03
N ASP A 96 7.78 -3.65 -14.24
CA ASP A 96 9.20 -3.47 -14.59
C ASP A 96 9.71 -2.06 -14.32
N LYS A 97 8.89 -1.01 -14.53
CA LYS A 97 9.28 0.38 -14.23
C LYS A 97 9.45 0.60 -12.73
N THR A 98 8.62 -0.04 -11.90
CA THR A 98 8.80 -0.04 -10.44
C THR A 98 10.16 -0.65 -10.07
N ILE A 99 10.50 -1.79 -10.68
CA ILE A 99 11.78 -2.47 -10.42
C ILE A 99 12.97 -1.60 -10.86
N GLU A 100 12.89 -0.99 -12.04
CA GLU A 100 13.91 -0.04 -12.54
C GLU A 100 14.06 1.17 -11.61
N PHE A 101 12.95 1.72 -11.12
CA PHE A 101 12.97 2.81 -10.14
C PHE A 101 13.67 2.40 -8.85
N ILE A 102 13.35 1.22 -8.28
CA ILE A 102 14.01 0.72 -7.08
C ILE A 102 15.52 0.58 -7.32
N LYS A 103 15.92 -0.05 -8.43
CA LYS A 103 17.34 -0.23 -8.80
C LYS A 103 18.08 1.11 -8.88
N LEU A 104 17.50 2.09 -9.57
CA LEU A 104 18.07 3.43 -9.68
C LEU A 104 18.27 4.05 -8.29
N ARG A 105 17.24 4.06 -7.45
CA ARG A 105 17.30 4.67 -6.11
C ARG A 105 18.28 3.97 -5.18
N VAL A 106 18.36 2.63 -5.25
CA VAL A 106 19.35 1.84 -4.51
C VAL A 106 20.77 2.19 -4.96
N SER A 107 21.01 2.31 -6.27
CA SER A 107 22.32 2.67 -6.83
C SER A 107 22.78 4.07 -6.42
N GLU A 108 21.84 5.01 -6.26
CA GLU A 108 22.10 6.36 -5.78
C GLU A 108 22.17 6.47 -4.25
N ASN A 109 21.97 5.37 -3.53
CA ASN A 109 21.80 5.31 -2.07
C ASN A 109 20.73 6.30 -1.55
N LYS A 110 19.65 6.46 -2.32
CA LYS A 110 18.49 7.32 -1.99
C LYS A 110 17.27 6.49 -1.62
N ILE A 111 17.44 5.69 -0.57
CA ILE A 111 16.38 4.87 0.05
C ILE A 111 15.83 5.66 1.24
N PRO A 112 14.50 5.84 1.37
CA PRO A 112 13.91 6.55 2.51
C PRO A 112 14.06 5.75 3.81
N THR A 113 14.01 6.43 4.95
CA THR A 113 13.95 5.77 6.27
C THR A 113 12.52 5.35 6.60
N ILE A 114 12.34 4.36 7.48
CA ILE A 114 11.02 3.94 7.97
C ILE A 114 10.31 5.12 8.66
N GLU A 115 11.08 5.94 9.37
CA GLU A 115 10.56 7.15 10.02
C GLU A 115 10.05 8.19 9.01
N SER A 116 10.81 8.46 7.94
CA SER A 116 10.38 9.39 6.87
C SER A 116 9.12 8.88 6.18
N MET A 117 9.04 7.58 5.84
CA MET A 117 7.83 6.99 5.27
C MET A 117 6.62 7.00 6.22
N SER A 118 6.84 7.17 7.53
CA SER A 118 5.77 7.32 8.52
C SER A 118 5.30 8.78 8.67
N LYS A 119 6.21 9.75 8.56
CA LYS A 119 5.95 11.16 8.90
C LYS A 119 5.77 12.09 7.69
N GLU A 120 6.38 11.75 6.58
CA GLU A 120 6.54 12.62 5.39
C GLU A 120 5.92 12.01 4.13
N PHE A 121 5.03 11.03 4.31
CA PHE A 121 4.35 10.34 3.21
C PHE A 121 3.56 11.37 2.38
N ASN A 122 4.00 11.60 1.15
CA ASN A 122 3.50 12.64 0.27
C ASN A 122 2.61 12.09 -0.85
N GLY A 123 2.35 10.78 -0.85
CA GLY A 123 1.51 10.12 -1.84
C GLY A 123 2.12 10.11 -3.25
N GLN A 124 3.43 10.33 -3.39
CA GLN A 124 4.13 10.13 -4.66
C GLN A 124 4.47 8.66 -4.84
N GLY A 125 4.61 8.24 -6.11
CA GLY A 125 4.86 6.84 -6.45
C GLY A 125 6.04 6.19 -5.71
N GLY A 126 7.08 6.96 -5.38
CA GLY A 126 8.23 6.47 -4.61
C GLY A 126 7.85 5.94 -3.21
N ASP A 127 6.92 6.60 -2.53
CA ASP A 127 6.53 6.24 -1.16
C ASP A 127 5.79 4.89 -1.14
N TYR A 128 4.84 4.70 -2.06
CA TYR A 128 4.16 3.41 -2.24
C TYR A 128 5.14 2.30 -2.60
N ILE A 129 6.08 2.57 -3.51
CA ILE A 129 7.06 1.58 -3.97
C ILE A 129 7.96 1.12 -2.82
N PHE A 130 8.51 2.04 -2.01
CA PHE A 130 9.37 1.62 -0.90
C PHE A 130 8.59 0.97 0.24
N SER A 131 7.36 1.44 0.50
CA SER A 131 6.43 0.80 1.44
C SER A 131 6.14 -0.64 1.04
N PHE A 132 5.85 -0.88 -0.25
CA PHE A 132 5.72 -2.22 -0.83
C PHE A 132 6.95 -3.09 -0.54
N THR A 133 8.16 -2.58 -0.81
CA THR A 133 9.37 -3.39 -0.60
C THR A 133 9.65 -3.71 0.86
N LEU A 134 9.25 -2.84 1.79
CA LEU A 134 9.39 -3.10 3.21
C LEU A 134 8.40 -4.16 3.68
N VAL A 135 7.16 -4.13 3.20
CA VAL A 135 6.17 -5.17 3.49
C VAL A 135 6.56 -6.50 2.87
N GLU A 136 7.04 -6.50 1.62
CA GLU A 136 7.60 -7.70 0.98
C GLU A 136 8.74 -8.29 1.83
N PHE A 137 9.66 -7.44 2.30
CA PHE A 137 10.73 -7.88 3.20
C PHE A 137 10.18 -8.49 4.49
N LEU A 138 9.18 -7.86 5.12
CA LEU A 138 8.56 -8.38 6.35
C LEU A 138 7.93 -9.75 6.12
N ILE A 139 7.17 -9.91 5.04
CA ILE A 139 6.52 -11.19 4.70
C ILE A 139 7.56 -12.27 4.42
N ASN A 140 8.59 -11.96 3.61
CA ASN A 140 9.60 -12.94 3.22
C ASN A 140 10.48 -13.41 4.39
N ASN A 141 10.70 -12.57 5.42
CA ASN A 141 11.61 -12.88 6.52
C ASN A 141 10.89 -13.30 7.81
N PHE A 142 9.66 -12.84 8.03
CA PHE A 142 8.92 -13.08 9.27
C PHE A 142 7.54 -13.72 9.06
N GLY A 143 7.04 -13.76 7.83
CA GLY A 143 5.76 -14.37 7.48
C GLY A 143 4.53 -13.53 7.83
N TYR A 144 3.38 -13.98 7.32
CA TYR A 144 2.10 -13.30 7.50
C TYR A 144 1.63 -13.23 8.96
N GLU A 145 1.92 -14.25 9.77
CA GLU A 145 1.56 -14.24 11.20
C GLU A 145 2.14 -13.02 11.91
N LYS A 146 3.41 -12.71 11.60
CA LYS A 146 4.09 -11.55 12.16
C LYS A 146 3.56 -10.25 11.61
N LEU A 147 3.27 -10.19 10.31
CA LEU A 147 2.63 -9.02 9.72
C LEU A 147 1.27 -8.73 10.38
N VAL A 148 0.46 -9.75 10.68
CA VAL A 148 -0.82 -9.60 11.38
C VAL A 148 -0.63 -9.10 12.82
N GLU A 149 0.39 -9.59 13.55
CA GLU A 149 0.75 -9.03 14.86
C GLU A 149 1.08 -7.53 14.74
N ILE A 150 1.91 -7.15 13.76
CA ILE A 150 2.30 -5.75 13.53
C ILE A 150 1.08 -4.88 13.19
N ILE A 151 0.15 -5.35 12.36
CA ILE A 151 -1.07 -4.60 12.02
C ILE A 151 -1.90 -4.32 13.29
N LYS A 152 -2.02 -5.31 14.18
CA LYS A 152 -2.83 -5.22 15.40
C LYS A 152 -2.26 -4.24 16.42
N THR A 153 -0.94 -4.23 16.59
CA THR A 153 -0.24 -3.33 17.53
C THR A 153 1.03 -2.72 16.90
N PRO A 154 0.90 -1.78 15.94
CA PRO A 154 2.04 -1.22 15.22
C PRO A 154 3.07 -0.54 16.12
N GLU A 155 2.63 0.04 17.24
CA GLU A 155 3.50 0.64 18.26
C GLU A 155 4.43 -0.36 18.96
N GLU A 156 4.12 -1.66 18.87
CA GLU A 156 4.93 -2.73 19.44
C GLU A 156 5.87 -3.38 18.42
N LEU A 157 6.10 -2.77 17.25
CA LEU A 157 6.93 -3.30 16.16
C LEU A 157 8.25 -3.91 16.65
N GLU A 158 8.99 -3.19 17.51
CA GLU A 158 10.27 -3.65 18.03
C GLU A 158 10.13 -4.87 18.95
N ARG A 159 9.07 -4.89 19.78
CA ARG A 159 8.75 -6.01 20.66
C ARG A 159 8.36 -7.25 19.85
N ILE A 160 7.55 -7.05 18.81
CA ILE A 160 7.08 -8.11 17.92
C ILE A 160 8.26 -8.74 17.20
N LEU A 161 9.11 -7.94 16.56
CA LEU A 161 10.25 -8.42 15.77
C LEU A 161 11.48 -8.80 16.61
N GLY A 162 11.52 -8.42 17.89
CA GLY A 162 12.68 -8.65 18.76
C GLY A 162 13.92 -7.86 18.33
N MET A 163 13.74 -6.75 17.61
CA MET A 163 14.82 -5.90 17.12
C MET A 163 14.39 -4.45 17.04
N SER A 164 15.35 -3.52 17.11
CA SER A 164 15.04 -2.10 16.95
C SER A 164 14.62 -1.78 15.52
N THR A 165 13.84 -0.70 15.35
CA THR A 165 13.41 -0.18 14.05
C THR A 165 14.62 0.18 13.18
N LYS A 166 15.68 0.69 13.79
CA LYS A 166 16.96 0.93 13.09
C LYS A 166 17.56 -0.37 12.55
N LYS A 167 17.51 -1.46 13.33
CA LYS A 167 18.04 -2.75 12.87
C LYS A 167 17.20 -3.33 11.74
N LEU A 168 15.88 -3.19 11.83
CA LEU A 168 14.95 -3.54 10.75
C LEU A 168 15.29 -2.77 9.47
N GLU A 169 15.47 -1.45 9.56
CA GLU A 169 15.83 -0.60 8.42
C GLU A 169 17.16 -1.02 7.78
N GLU A 170 18.20 -1.28 8.59
CA GLU A 170 19.48 -1.78 8.09
C GLU A 170 19.32 -3.11 7.32
N GLN A 171 18.54 -4.06 7.86
CA GLN A 171 18.31 -5.35 7.21
C GLN A 171 17.50 -5.20 5.91
N TRP A 172 16.48 -4.36 5.90
CA TRP A 172 15.69 -4.06 4.71
C TRP A 172 16.54 -3.39 3.61
N VAL A 173 17.37 -2.41 3.96
CA VAL A 173 18.31 -1.79 3.02
C VAL A 173 19.29 -2.82 2.45
N SER A 174 19.80 -3.75 3.29
CA SER A 174 20.64 -4.86 2.82
C SER A 174 19.90 -5.82 1.89
N TYR A 175 18.62 -6.09 2.16
CA TYR A 175 17.74 -6.86 1.28
C TYR A 175 17.59 -6.18 -0.09
N LEU A 176 17.29 -4.88 -0.11
CA LEU A 176 17.18 -4.11 -1.36
C LEU A 176 18.49 -4.14 -2.15
N LYS A 177 19.62 -3.90 -1.47
CA LYS A 177 20.94 -3.93 -2.10
C LYS A 177 21.35 -5.32 -2.59
N SER A 178 20.75 -6.40 -2.09
CA SER A 178 21.06 -7.76 -2.55
C SER A 178 20.20 -8.18 -3.74
N ASN A 179 18.92 -7.80 -3.74
CA ASN A 179 17.94 -8.24 -4.74
C ASN A 179 17.78 -7.28 -5.93
N PHE A 180 18.13 -6.01 -5.76
CA PHE A 180 18.00 -4.97 -6.78
C PHE A 180 19.35 -4.36 -7.17
N LYS A 181 20.41 -5.19 -7.19
CA LYS A 181 21.69 -4.76 -7.75
C LYS A 181 21.51 -4.37 -9.22
N VAL A 182 22.17 -3.28 -9.59
CA VAL A 182 22.46 -2.93 -10.99
C VAL A 182 23.65 -3.76 -11.44
#